data_AF-M3TW41-F1
#
_entry.id   AF-M3TW41-F1
#
_cell.length_a   1.000
_cell.length_b   1.000
_cell.length_c   1.000
_cell.angle_alpha   90.00
_cell.angle_beta   90.00
_cell.angle_gamma   90.00
#
_symmetry.space_group_name_H-M   'P 1'
#
loop_
_entity.id
_entity.type
_entity.pdbx_description
1 polymer ?
#
loop_
_entity_poly.entity_id
_entity_poly.type
_entity_poly.pdbx_seq_one_letter_code
_entity_poly.pdbx_strand_id
1 'polypeptide(L)'
;MLRPFLSKDILYEPIKELKEQYPEWLEKNKTIITSEEFEKRIKQYETVCKIVELFEQSTEPPMEIIVELIQKMGQPPHGLVQCLAE
;
A
#
# COMPACT_ATOMS: atom_id res chain seq x y z
N MET A 1 15.54 -13.44 -4.05
CA MET A 1 15.44 -13.39 -2.58
C MET A 1 15.27 -11.91 -2.19
N LEU A 2 14.11 -11.51 -1.67
CA LEU A 2 13.82 -10.13 -1.22
C LEU A 2 13.69 -10.01 0.31
N ARG A 3 14.11 -11.05 1.06
CA ARG A 3 13.65 -11.31 2.43
C ARG A 3 14.34 -10.52 3.56
N PRO A 4 15.58 -9.99 3.47
CA PRO A 4 16.20 -9.31 4.62
C PRO A 4 15.96 -7.79 4.70
N PHE A 5 15.49 -7.14 3.63
CA PHE A 5 15.41 -5.66 3.56
C PHE A 5 14.03 -5.09 3.86
N LEU A 6 13.01 -5.93 4.01
CA LEU A 6 11.63 -5.51 4.22
C LEU A 6 11.31 -5.57 5.71
N SER A 7 11.92 -4.69 6.50
CA SER A 7 11.61 -4.56 7.93
C SER A 7 10.43 -3.60 8.14
N LYS A 8 9.75 -3.71 9.29
CA LYS A 8 8.69 -2.76 9.69
C LYS A 8 9.15 -1.30 9.54
N ASP A 9 10.35 -0.97 9.98
CA ASP A 9 10.86 0.41 9.94
C ASP A 9 11.02 0.94 8.51
N ILE A 10 11.28 0.04 7.55
CA ILE A 10 11.47 0.39 6.14
C ILE A 10 10.11 0.45 5.41
N LEU A 11 9.18 -0.44 5.77
CA LEU A 11 7.89 -0.56 5.10
C LEU A 11 6.80 0.33 5.71
N TYR A 12 6.86 0.62 7.00
CA TYR A 12 5.80 1.33 7.70
C TYR A 12 5.63 2.75 7.16
N GLU A 13 6.73 3.49 7.05
CA GLU A 13 6.72 4.89 6.59
C GLU A 13 6.15 5.05 5.17
N PRO A 14 6.67 4.36 4.11
CA PRO A 14 6.13 4.52 2.77
C PRO A 14 4.69 4.02 2.63
N ILE A 15 4.29 2.97 3.36
CA ILE A 15 2.92 2.45 3.30
C ILE A 15 1.95 3.39 4.04
N LYS A 16 2.41 4.05 5.11
CA LYS A 16 1.64 5.09 5.80
C LYS A 16 1.47 6.33 4.94
N GLU A 17 2.52 6.82 4.30
CA GLU A 17 2.41 7.93 3.34
C GLU A 17 1.48 7.57 2.17
N LEU A 18 1.59 6.34 1.66
CA LEU A 18 0.67 5.84 0.63
C LEU A 18 -0.78 5.92 1.10
N LYS A 19 -1.07 5.45 2.32
CA LYS A 19 -2.41 5.52 2.93
C LYS A 19 -2.93 6.96 3.00
N GLU A 20 -2.08 7.92 3.33
CA GLU A 20 -2.49 9.32 3.48
C GLU A 20 -2.74 9.99 2.12
N GLN A 21 -1.98 9.65 1.08
CA GLN A 21 -2.11 10.24 -0.25
C GLN A 21 -3.12 9.54 -1.17
N TYR A 22 -3.43 8.26 -0.93
CA TYR A 22 -4.35 7.49 -1.77
C TYR A 22 -5.77 8.11 -1.89
N PRO A 23 -6.41 8.60 -0.80
CA PRO A 23 -7.74 9.21 -0.89
C PRO A 23 -7.76 10.42 -1.81
N GLU A 24 -6.74 11.28 -1.72
CA GLU A 24 -6.61 12.46 -2.58
C GLU A 24 -6.43 12.04 -4.05
N TRP A 25 -5.64 10.99 -4.30
CA TRP A 25 -5.50 10.44 -5.65
C TRP A 25 -6.81 9.87 -6.18
N LEU A 26 -7.57 9.14 -5.36
CA LEU A 26 -8.87 8.61 -5.74
C LEU A 26 -9.82 9.74 -6.13
N GLU A 27 -9.93 10.80 -5.33
CA GLU A 27 -10.80 11.93 -5.65
C GLU A 27 -10.41 12.61 -6.96
N LYS A 28 -9.13 12.88 -7.18
CA LYS A 28 -8.62 13.48 -8.42
C LYS A 28 -8.83 12.59 -9.65
N ASN A 29 -8.70 11.28 -9.49
CA ASN A 29 -8.78 10.33 -10.59
C ASN A 29 -10.19 9.77 -10.82
N LYS A 30 -11.14 9.98 -9.91
CA LYS A 30 -12.52 9.47 -10.00
C LYS A 30 -13.23 9.82 -11.31
N THR A 31 -12.90 10.97 -11.89
CA THR A 31 -13.44 11.43 -13.19
C THR A 31 -12.56 11.07 -14.39
N ILE A 32 -11.34 10.58 -14.13
CA ILE A 32 -10.33 10.24 -15.14
C ILE A 32 -10.39 8.74 -15.45
N ILE A 33 -10.53 7.90 -14.44
CA ILE A 33 -10.54 6.44 -14.56
C ILE A 33 -11.98 5.90 -14.62
N THR A 34 -12.15 4.71 -15.19
CA THR A 34 -13.45 4.04 -15.26
C THR A 34 -13.91 3.57 -13.88
N SER A 35 -15.21 3.34 -13.70
CA SER A 35 -15.76 2.83 -12.43
C SER A 35 -15.14 1.49 -12.01
N GLU A 36 -14.84 0.61 -12.99
CA GLU A 36 -14.17 -0.67 -12.71
C GLU A 36 -12.74 -0.47 -12.19
N GLU A 37 -11.98 0.45 -12.80
CA GLU A 37 -10.64 0.77 -12.34
C GLU A 37 -10.68 1.46 -10.97
N PHE A 38 -11.63 2.36 -10.75
CA PHE A 38 -11.84 3.02 -9.46
C PHE A 38 -12.12 2.00 -8.34
N GLU A 39 -12.95 0.99 -8.59
CA GLU A 39 -13.22 -0.08 -7.62
C GLU A 39 -11.98 -0.92 -7.32
N LYS A 40 -11.14 -1.21 -8.34
CA LYS A 40 -9.84 -1.88 -8.14
C LYS A 40 -8.91 -1.05 -7.26
N ARG A 41 -8.86 0.27 -7.48
CA ARG A 41 -8.03 1.20 -6.69
C ARG A 41 -8.53 1.34 -5.26
N ILE A 42 -9.85 1.31 -5.03
CA ILE A 42 -10.41 1.23 -3.68
C ILE A 42 -9.94 -0.06 -2.97
N LYS A 43 -10.01 -1.23 -3.62
CA LYS A 43 -9.54 -2.49 -3.02
C LYS A 43 -8.04 -2.48 -2.69
N GLN A 44 -7.23 -1.81 -3.52
CA GLN A 44 -5.82 -1.56 -3.20
C GLN A 44 -5.69 -0.68 -1.95
N TYR A 45 -6.44 0.42 -1.87
CA TYR A 45 -6.42 1.30 -0.71
C TYR A 45 -6.80 0.59 0.60
N GLU A 46 -7.83 -0.25 0.56
CA GLU A 46 -8.22 -1.09 1.71
C GLU A 46 -7.08 -2.01 2.15
N THR A 47 -6.33 -2.56 1.19
CA THR A 47 -5.17 -3.42 1.47
C THR A 47 -4.05 -2.62 2.13
N VAL A 48 -3.77 -1.40 1.65
CA VAL A 48 -2.81 -0.46 2.27
C VAL A 48 -3.21 -0.14 3.71
N CYS A 49 -4.48 0.23 3.94
CA CYS A 49 -4.99 0.51 5.28
C CYS A 49 -4.78 -0.67 6.22
N LYS A 50 -5.07 -1.88 5.75
CA LYS A 50 -4.90 -3.11 6.53
C LYS A 50 -3.43 -3.38 6.87
N ILE A 51 -2.50 -3.08 5.96
CA ILE A 51 -1.06 -3.22 6.23
C ILE A 51 -0.62 -2.23 7.31
N VAL A 52 -0.99 -0.94 7.21
CA VAL A 52 -0.69 0.07 8.24
C VAL A 52 -1.27 -0.34 9.58
N GLU A 53 -2.51 -0.81 9.59
CA GLU A 53 -3.17 -1.27 10.81
C GLU A 53 -2.43 -2.45 11.45
N LEU A 54 -1.97 -3.44 10.66
CA LEU A 54 -1.15 -4.54 11.17
C LEU A 54 0.17 -4.05 11.79
N PHE A 55 0.81 -3.04 11.17
CA PHE A 55 2.00 -2.41 11.73
C PHE A 55 1.72 -1.68 13.05
N GLU A 56 0.54 -1.08 13.22
CA GLU A 56 0.17 -0.32 14.42
C GLU A 56 -0.40 -1.20 15.55
N GLN A 57 -1.07 -2.30 15.22
CA GLN A 57 -1.67 -3.21 16.20
C GLN A 57 -0.65 -4.04 16.98
N SER A 58 0.53 -4.30 16.41
CA SER A 58 1.53 -5.17 17.04
C SER A 58 2.93 -4.57 16.95
N THR A 59 3.67 -4.68 18.06
CA THR A 59 5.10 -4.36 18.10
C THR A 59 5.89 -5.29 17.18
N GLU A 60 5.46 -6.55 17.09
CA GLU A 60 5.96 -7.58 16.18
C GLU A 60 4.84 -7.97 15.20
N PRO A 61 4.71 -7.26 14.07
CA PRO A 61 3.68 -7.54 13.09
C PRO A 61 4.08 -8.74 12.22
N PRO A 62 3.10 -9.50 11.69
CA PRO A 62 3.37 -10.68 10.87
C PRO A 62 3.90 -10.25 9.49
N MET A 63 5.22 -10.11 9.39
CA MET A 63 5.88 -9.62 8.18
C MET A 63 5.60 -10.48 6.95
N GLU A 64 5.46 -11.80 7.10
CA GLU A 64 5.07 -12.68 5.99
C GLU A 64 3.72 -12.30 5.39
N ILE A 65 2.70 -12.09 6.24
CA ILE A 65 1.35 -11.68 5.81
C ILE A 65 1.41 -10.29 5.16
N ILE A 66 2.17 -9.37 5.75
CA ILE A 66 2.31 -8.01 5.21
C ILE A 66 2.96 -8.05 3.83
N VAL A 67 4.02 -8.82 3.65
CA VAL A 67 4.68 -8.98 2.35
C VAL A 67 3.73 -9.61 1.33
N GLU A 68 2.93 -10.61 1.71
CA GLU A 68 1.88 -11.17 0.84
C GLU A 68 0.83 -10.12 0.46
N LEU A 69 0.39 -9.27 1.39
CA LEU A 69 -0.56 -8.19 1.12
C LEU A 69 0.04 -7.13 0.17
N ILE A 70 1.31 -6.76 0.34
CA ILE A 70 2.02 -5.84 -0.55
C ILE A 70 2.15 -6.45 -1.96
N GLN A 71 2.51 -7.73 -2.06
CA GLN A 71 2.58 -8.44 -3.34
C GLN A 71 1.20 -8.53 -4.02
N LYS A 72 0.14 -8.76 -3.25
CA LYS A 72 -1.24 -8.81 -3.73
C LYS A 72 -1.75 -7.45 -4.19
N MET A 73 -1.38 -6.38 -3.49
CA MET A 73 -1.66 -5.00 -3.92
C MET A 73 -1.04 -4.72 -5.29
N GLY A 74 0.16 -5.25 -5.54
CA GLY A 74 0.91 -5.02 -6.77
C GLY A 74 1.58 -3.65 -6.77
N GLN A 75 1.84 -3.10 -7.96
CA GLN A 75 2.45 -1.77 -8.05
C GLN A 75 1.44 -0.68 -7.64
N PRO A 76 1.82 0.23 -6.71
CA PRO A 76 0.99 1.39 -6.41
C PRO A 76 0.84 2.29 -7.66
N PRO A 77 -0.22 3.12 -7.74
CA PRO A 77 -0.38 4.07 -8.84
C PRO A 77 0.87 4.93 -9.02
N HIS A 78 1.30 5.11 -10.28
CA HIS A 78 2.46 5.93 -10.62
C HIS A 78 2.34 7.32 -9.98
N GLY A 79 3.33 7.72 -9.19
CA GLY A 79 3.37 9.01 -8.51
C GLY A 79 2.92 9.02 -7.05
N LEU A 80 2.42 7.91 -6.49
CA LEU A 80 2.08 7.83 -5.06
C LEU A 80 3.23 7.35 -4.18
N VAL A 81 3.98 6.33 -4.60
CA VAL A 81 5.17 5.83 -3.88
C VAL A 81 6.17 5.25 -4.87
N GLN A 82 7.43 5.67 -4.76
CA GLN A 82 8.55 5.28 -5.63
C GLN A 82 9.51 4.28 -4.97
N CYS A 83 9.09 3.56 -3.93
CA CYS A 83 10.01 2.88 -3.00
C CYS A 83 10.02 1.34 -3.01
N LEU A 84 9.41 0.65 -3.98
CA LEU A 84 9.45 -0.83 -4.04
C LEU A 84 10.00 -1.40 -5.36
N ALA A 85 10.58 -0.56 -6.20
CA ALA A 85 11.10 -0.94 -7.50
C ALA A 85 12.54 -0.45 -7.70
N GLU A 86 13.50 -1.14 -7.07
CA GLU A 86 14.80 -1.43 -7.69
C GLU A 86 15.14 -2.91 -7.47
#